data_AF-A0A9Q8PK70-F1
#
_entry.id   AF-A0A9Q8PK70-F1
#
_cell.length_a   1.000
_cell.length_b   1.000
_cell.length_c   1.000
_cell.angle_alpha   90.00
_cell.angle_beta   90.00
_cell.angle_gamma   90.00
#
_symmetry.space_group_name_H-M   'P 1'
#
loop_
_entity.id
_entity.type
_entity.pdbx_description
1 polymer ?
#
loop_
_entity_poly.entity_id
_entity_poly.type
_entity_poly.pdbx_seq_one_letter_code
_entity_poly.pdbx_strand_id
1 'polypeptide(L)'
;MADNSQPRTTHSRAEKLTKLLHAYIVGLRAIQSVRDVQQFIQAICDQADHAACIEKLGCSASGLEALRKGLRFDTSIDFINGPLHNFLVYLAVPEVKRLCNGDFLKRVLEVIVSPPSLWTVMTLAQQNDELSAPAELSYAWLLLELVAIAANIVAEKTFTSSDDRALRAIGYRIEHILQTKKGGQSPSIAGPGGRHDNDFVDFRRIAIYPTEDELTSKDPPYYSAAHALTQLPTEERVAHHLDNQFRLLREDFLAELRDDLPNKARKGGPHRQSMRLSRLTFAGVHNGGERSRLPTSIAIAVRAGLERLTYAVDRKAFLKDNYNFIKHQSFGYFTDGGKLIAFGTIWRDQDLLCQDTPVVAIRTPGAGAFKRVLLQLATSDTLQFVLIDTAVLAYEPVLQCLQTKLELPLWEQILCPESPHSDVDRTHAERSLADIADQIERSSGSDLQLILSLPKPSRLDTSQMTSLLSALRQSL
;
A
#
# COMPACT_ATOMS: atom_id res chain seq x y z
N MET A 1 15.29 27.58 56.58
CA MET A 1 15.81 26.23 56.36
C MET A 1 15.63 25.93 54.87
N ALA A 2 16.71 26.03 54.12
CA ALA A 2 16.73 25.82 52.68
C ALA A 2 16.79 24.31 52.42
N ASP A 3 15.81 23.78 51.71
CA ASP A 3 15.84 22.42 51.20
C ASP A 3 16.45 22.43 49.80
N ASN A 4 17.50 21.62 49.66
CA ASN A 4 18.46 21.64 48.57
C ASN A 4 18.29 20.33 47.80
N SER A 5 17.32 20.26 46.89
CA SER A 5 17.15 19.12 45.99
C SER A 5 17.68 19.46 44.60
N GLN A 6 18.93 19.06 44.34
CA GLN A 6 19.63 19.19 43.07
C GLN A 6 19.03 18.32 41.94
N PRO A 7 19.07 18.79 40.68
CA PRO A 7 19.24 17.95 39.50
C PRO A 7 20.64 18.21 38.90
N ARG A 8 21.70 17.56 39.41
CA ARG A 8 23.09 17.83 38.99
C ARG A 8 23.85 16.67 38.33
N THR A 9 23.26 15.50 38.17
CA THR A 9 24.00 14.29 37.75
C THR A 9 24.03 14.01 36.25
N THR A 10 23.04 14.47 35.47
CA THR A 10 22.94 14.17 34.03
C THR A 10 23.90 15.00 33.17
N HIS A 11 24.01 16.32 33.43
CA HIS A 11 24.89 17.22 32.67
C HIS A 11 26.38 16.82 32.75
N SER A 12 26.84 16.31 33.90
CA SER A 12 28.23 15.86 34.09
C SER A 12 28.62 14.68 33.20
N ARG A 13 27.68 13.78 32.87
CA ARG A 13 27.98 12.58 32.09
C ARG A 13 28.03 12.90 30.60
N ALA A 14 27.05 13.66 30.11
CA ALA A 14 26.98 14.08 28.71
C ALA A 14 28.22 14.91 28.32
N GLU A 15 28.65 15.85 29.16
CA GLU A 15 29.87 16.62 28.91
C GLU A 15 31.14 15.75 28.82
N LYS A 16 31.23 14.70 29.63
CA LYS A 16 32.35 13.74 29.57
C LYS A 16 32.33 12.95 28.27
N LEU A 17 31.14 12.52 27.82
CA LEU A 17 30.98 11.79 26.57
C LEU A 17 31.28 12.67 25.35
N THR A 18 30.85 13.93 25.35
CA THR A 18 31.18 14.88 24.27
C THR A 18 32.69 15.15 24.18
N LYS A 19 33.37 15.33 25.31
CA LYS A 19 34.85 15.46 25.33
C LYS A 19 35.54 14.21 24.82
N LEU A 20 35.03 13.04 25.20
CA LEU A 20 35.55 11.74 24.77
C LEU A 20 35.34 11.53 23.25
N LEU A 21 34.16 11.86 22.73
CA LEU A 21 33.86 11.84 21.29
C LEU A 21 34.84 12.73 20.52
N HIS A 22 35.05 13.97 20.98
CA HIS A 22 35.98 14.90 20.36
C HIS A 22 37.42 14.36 20.34
N ALA A 23 37.87 13.74 21.44
CA ALA A 23 39.20 13.14 21.51
C ALA A 23 39.42 12.03 20.48
N TYR A 24 38.41 11.19 20.22
CA TYR A 24 38.48 10.17 19.16
C TYR A 24 38.40 10.79 17.76
N ILE A 25 37.50 11.75 17.53
CA ILE A 25 37.33 12.42 16.23
C ILE A 25 38.58 13.21 15.83
N VAL A 26 39.31 13.81 16.77
CA VAL A 26 40.57 14.54 16.46
C VAL A 26 41.77 13.59 16.40
N GLY A 27 41.64 12.36 16.93
CA GLY A 27 42.74 11.39 16.98
C GLY A 27 43.66 11.55 18.20
N LEU A 28 43.23 12.28 19.23
CA LEU A 28 43.94 12.41 20.52
C LEU A 28 43.89 11.11 21.34
N ARG A 29 42.91 10.24 21.08
CA ARG A 29 42.75 8.94 21.74
C ARG A 29 42.59 7.85 20.67
N ALA A 30 43.31 6.74 20.86
CA ALA A 30 43.16 5.54 20.04
C ALA A 30 42.25 4.51 20.73
N ILE A 31 41.56 3.69 19.95
CA ILE A 31 40.79 2.56 20.46
C ILE A 31 41.73 1.35 20.59
N GLN A 32 41.90 0.84 21.81
CA GLN A 32 42.82 -0.26 22.11
C GLN A 32 42.12 -1.47 22.76
N SER A 33 40.86 -1.31 23.18
CA SER A 33 40.11 -2.34 23.89
C SER A 33 38.63 -2.36 23.49
N VAL A 34 37.96 -3.46 23.81
CA VAL A 34 36.49 -3.61 23.69
C VAL A 34 35.76 -2.49 24.44
N ARG A 35 36.26 -2.12 25.63
CA ARG A 35 35.66 -1.04 26.43
C ARG A 35 35.76 0.32 25.74
N ASP A 36 36.86 0.59 25.04
CA ASP A 36 37.04 1.85 24.30
C ASP A 36 36.04 1.97 23.14
N VAL A 37 35.80 0.90 22.37
CA VAL A 37 34.81 0.95 21.27
C VAL A 37 33.39 1.12 21.82
N GLN A 38 33.03 0.43 22.90
CA GLN A 38 31.72 0.60 23.53
C GLN A 38 31.53 2.03 24.05
N GLN A 39 32.55 2.63 24.67
CA GLN A 39 32.51 4.03 25.11
C GLN A 39 32.43 5.01 23.94
N PHE A 40 33.12 4.73 22.83
CA PHE A 40 33.09 5.56 21.64
C PHE A 40 31.70 5.53 20.99
N ILE A 41 31.12 4.35 20.78
CA ILE A 41 29.75 4.19 20.28
C ILE A 41 28.75 4.87 21.22
N GLN A 42 28.89 4.67 22.54
CA GLN A 42 28.03 5.32 23.52
C GLN A 42 28.12 6.85 23.44
N ALA A 43 29.32 7.40 23.21
CA ALA A 43 29.51 8.84 23.10
C ALA A 43 28.95 9.43 21.81
N ILE A 44 28.94 8.65 20.72
CA ILE A 44 28.21 9.01 19.49
C ILE A 44 26.71 9.03 19.77
N CYS A 45 26.17 7.95 20.35
CA CYS A 45 24.72 7.80 20.59
C CYS A 45 24.16 8.78 21.64
N ASP A 46 25.02 9.40 22.46
CA ASP A 46 24.63 10.40 23.47
C ASP A 46 24.48 11.82 22.89
N GLN A 47 24.92 12.06 21.65
CA GLN A 47 24.76 13.37 21.01
C GLN A 47 23.30 13.59 20.57
N ALA A 48 22.73 14.74 20.94
CA ALA A 48 21.35 15.07 20.57
C ALA A 48 21.20 15.36 19.06
N ASP A 49 22.17 16.06 18.47
CA ASP A 49 22.18 16.39 17.04
C ASP A 49 22.84 15.27 16.23
N HIS A 50 21.99 14.42 15.66
CA HIS A 50 22.40 13.23 14.94
C HIS A 50 23.14 13.60 13.65
N ALA A 51 22.60 14.55 12.88
CA ALA A 51 23.18 14.98 11.61
C ALA A 51 24.56 15.63 11.82
N ALA A 52 24.68 16.60 12.73
CA ALA A 52 25.95 17.26 12.98
C ALA A 52 27.01 16.31 13.57
N CYS A 53 26.59 15.33 14.38
CA CYS A 53 27.50 14.31 14.89
C CYS A 53 28.05 13.42 13.76
N ILE A 54 27.19 12.93 12.87
CA ILE A 54 27.60 12.07 11.75
C ILE A 54 28.38 12.85 10.70
N GLU A 55 28.10 14.14 10.48
CA GLU A 55 28.93 15.03 9.66
C GLU A 55 30.36 15.10 10.20
N LYS A 56 30.53 15.40 11.50
CA LYS A 56 31.84 15.47 12.15
C LYS A 56 32.60 14.15 12.08
N LEU A 57 31.89 13.04 12.29
CA LEU A 57 32.47 11.70 12.18
C LEU A 57 32.90 11.39 10.74
N GLY A 58 32.03 11.62 9.76
CA GLY A 58 32.26 11.34 8.34
C GLY A 58 33.29 12.25 7.65
N CYS A 59 33.55 13.43 8.22
CA CYS A 59 34.66 14.32 7.83
C CYS A 59 36.00 13.94 8.46
N SER A 60 36.00 13.17 9.56
CA SER A 60 37.22 12.83 10.28
C SER A 60 37.80 11.48 9.85
N ALA A 61 38.98 11.52 9.22
CA ALA A 61 39.73 10.31 8.88
C ALA A 61 40.14 9.50 10.13
N SER A 62 40.54 10.17 11.21
CA SER A 62 40.91 9.51 12.48
C SER A 62 39.70 8.91 13.19
N GLY A 63 38.54 9.58 13.14
CA GLY A 63 37.29 9.07 13.69
C GLY A 63 36.78 7.84 12.94
N LEU A 64 36.78 7.88 11.61
CA LEU A 64 36.41 6.72 10.77
C LEU A 64 37.37 5.55 10.97
N GLU A 65 38.68 5.81 11.06
CA GLU A 65 39.67 4.74 11.29
C GLU A 65 39.59 4.18 12.71
N ALA A 66 39.30 5.02 13.71
CA ALA A 66 39.00 4.57 15.07
C ALA A 66 37.77 3.65 15.06
N LEU A 67 36.67 4.06 14.42
CA LEU A 67 35.47 3.22 14.28
C LEU A 67 35.81 1.89 13.58
N ARG A 68 36.51 1.95 12.44
CA ARG A 68 36.92 0.76 11.66
C ARG A 68 37.72 -0.24 12.47
N LYS A 69 38.69 0.24 13.27
CA LYS A 69 39.48 -0.63 14.17
C LYS A 69 38.64 -1.11 15.35
N GLY A 70 37.81 -0.22 15.90
CA GLY A 70 36.93 -0.47 17.03
C GLY A 70 36.00 -1.64 16.81
N LEU A 71 35.29 -1.64 15.69
CA LEU A 71 34.31 -2.65 15.31
C LEU A 71 34.90 -4.06 15.12
N ARG A 72 36.24 -4.21 15.12
CA ARG A 72 36.93 -5.51 15.04
C ARG A 72 37.25 -6.10 16.41
N PHE A 73 37.21 -5.31 17.48
CA PHE A 73 37.56 -5.80 18.83
C PHE A 73 36.47 -6.68 19.44
N ASP A 74 35.21 -6.46 19.06
CA ASP A 74 34.06 -7.16 19.62
C ASP A 74 33.09 -7.52 18.50
N THR A 75 32.99 -8.81 18.20
CA THR A 75 31.99 -9.37 17.28
C THR A 75 31.05 -10.32 18.04
N SER A 76 30.95 -10.19 19.37
CA SER A 76 30.06 -11.03 20.16
C SER A 76 28.59 -10.72 19.86
N ILE A 77 27.71 -11.70 20.09
CA ILE A 77 26.27 -11.52 19.95
C ILE A 77 25.75 -10.43 20.90
N ASP A 78 26.32 -10.32 22.10
CA ASP A 78 25.98 -9.26 23.06
C ASP A 78 26.33 -7.86 22.54
N PHE A 79 27.45 -7.73 21.84
CA PHE A 79 27.84 -6.48 21.20
C PHE A 79 26.90 -6.10 20.05
N ILE A 80 26.53 -7.08 19.23
CA ILE A 80 25.63 -6.89 18.09
C ILE A 80 24.24 -6.48 18.57
N ASN A 81 23.69 -7.19 19.57
CA ASN A 81 22.37 -6.93 20.14
C ASN A 81 22.31 -5.67 21.02
N GLY A 82 23.46 -5.14 21.46
CA GLY A 82 23.52 -3.96 22.34
C GLY A 82 24.16 -2.74 21.66
N PRO A 83 25.46 -2.46 21.89
CA PRO A 83 26.13 -1.27 21.37
C PRO A 83 25.98 -1.06 19.85
N LEU A 84 26.16 -2.11 19.04
CA LEU A 84 26.06 -1.98 17.58
C LEU A 84 24.63 -1.67 17.15
N HIS A 85 23.64 -2.37 17.70
CA HIS A 85 22.23 -2.08 17.48
C HIS A 85 21.91 -0.60 17.79
N ASN A 86 22.33 -0.09 18.96
CA ASN A 86 22.10 1.31 19.35
C ASN A 86 22.73 2.28 18.34
N PHE A 87 23.91 1.95 17.82
CA PHE A 87 24.56 2.75 16.79
C PHE A 87 23.79 2.74 15.48
N LEU A 88 23.30 1.59 15.02
CA LEU A 88 22.50 1.49 13.80
C LEU A 88 21.17 2.26 13.93
N VAL A 89 20.51 2.19 15.08
CA VAL A 89 19.30 2.98 15.37
C VAL A 89 19.61 4.48 15.29
N TYR A 90 20.75 4.91 15.84
CA TYR A 90 21.21 6.30 15.78
C TYR A 90 21.46 6.77 14.32
N LEU A 91 22.00 5.90 13.47
CA LEU A 91 22.21 6.19 12.05
C LEU A 91 20.92 6.21 11.22
N ALA A 92 19.90 5.46 11.63
CA ALA A 92 18.64 5.30 10.89
C ALA A 92 17.72 6.53 10.93
N VAL A 93 18.10 7.61 11.62
CA VAL A 93 17.31 8.85 11.69
C VAL A 93 17.25 9.56 10.33
N PRO A 94 16.07 10.00 9.84
CA PRO A 94 15.92 10.61 8.51
C PRO A 94 16.79 11.85 8.25
N GLU A 95 17.18 12.57 9.30
CA GLU A 95 18.08 13.72 9.22
C GLU A 95 19.48 13.34 8.75
N VAL A 96 20.00 12.20 9.23
CA VAL A 96 21.31 11.68 8.84
C VAL A 96 21.33 11.30 7.37
N LYS A 97 20.26 10.67 6.87
CA LYS A 97 20.13 10.28 5.46
C LYS A 97 19.99 11.47 4.51
N ARG A 98 19.37 12.57 4.97
CA ARG A 98 19.21 13.80 4.16
C ARG A 98 20.50 14.61 4.06
N LEU A 99 21.40 14.48 5.02
CA LEU A 99 22.66 15.21 5.07
C LEU A 99 23.53 14.89 3.85
N CYS A 100 23.84 15.89 3.03
CA CYS A 100 24.65 15.76 1.81
C CYS A 100 24.23 14.57 0.93
N ASN A 101 22.92 14.40 0.70
CA ASN A 101 22.36 13.28 -0.08
C ASN A 101 22.78 11.87 0.41
N GLY A 102 23.10 11.75 1.70
CA GLY A 102 23.49 10.50 2.33
C GLY A 102 24.97 10.15 2.20
N ASP A 103 25.82 11.05 1.67
CA ASP A 103 27.25 10.76 1.46
C ASP A 103 27.98 10.40 2.77
N PHE A 104 27.69 11.12 3.86
CA PHE A 104 28.31 10.83 5.16
C PHE A 104 27.82 9.52 5.75
N LEU A 105 26.52 9.22 5.61
CA LEU A 105 25.96 7.94 6.01
C LEU A 105 26.67 6.81 5.26
N LYS A 106 26.79 6.92 3.93
CA LYS A 106 27.47 5.92 3.09
C LYS A 106 28.90 5.66 3.56
N ARG A 107 29.69 6.69 3.87
CA ARG A 107 31.06 6.54 4.40
C ARG A 107 31.09 5.77 5.72
N VAL A 108 30.16 6.04 6.62
CA VAL A 108 30.07 5.32 7.90
C VAL A 108 29.63 3.87 7.69
N LEU A 109 28.66 3.61 6.82
CA LEU A 109 28.20 2.24 6.50
C LEU A 109 29.32 1.42 5.84
N GLU A 110 30.11 2.01 4.96
CA GLU A 110 31.29 1.37 4.37
C GLU A 110 32.32 0.95 5.44
N VAL A 111 32.47 1.73 6.52
CA VAL A 111 33.32 1.38 7.66
C VAL A 111 32.76 0.21 8.47
N ILE A 112 31.43 0.09 8.59
CA ILE A 112 30.79 -1.02 9.32
C ILE A 112 31.00 -2.35 8.57
N VAL A 113 30.91 -2.34 7.24
CA VAL A 113 30.98 -3.55 6.41
C VAL A 113 32.41 -3.91 5.98
N SER A 114 33.34 -2.94 6.01
CA SER A 114 34.75 -3.14 5.64
C SER A 114 35.67 -2.98 6.87
N PRO A 115 36.18 -4.08 7.44
CA PRO A 115 36.35 -5.43 6.85
C PRO A 115 35.13 -6.36 7.03
N PRO A 116 35.04 -7.45 6.25
CA PRO A 116 33.85 -8.31 6.23
C PRO A 116 33.60 -9.11 7.51
N SER A 117 34.53 -9.14 8.48
CA SER A 117 34.41 -9.98 9.68
C SER A 117 33.13 -9.70 10.47
N LEU A 118 32.82 -8.42 10.73
CA LEU A 118 31.60 -8.06 11.45
C LEU A 118 30.36 -8.41 10.63
N TRP A 119 30.36 -8.09 9.33
CA TRP A 119 29.27 -8.40 8.40
C TRP A 119 28.96 -9.90 8.35
N THR A 120 29.98 -10.74 8.25
CA THR A 120 29.83 -12.21 8.25
C THR A 120 29.20 -12.69 9.55
N VAL A 121 29.65 -12.19 10.71
CA VAL A 121 29.08 -12.59 12.00
C VAL A 121 27.63 -12.11 12.15
N MET A 122 27.30 -10.88 11.71
CA MET A 122 25.92 -10.40 11.72
C MET A 122 25.00 -11.26 10.83
N THR A 123 25.49 -11.64 9.65
CA THR A 123 24.74 -12.50 8.71
C THR A 123 24.50 -13.89 9.31
N LEU A 124 25.53 -14.50 9.91
CA LEU A 124 25.41 -15.81 10.59
C LEU A 124 24.48 -15.74 11.80
N ALA A 125 24.59 -14.70 12.63
CA ALA A 125 23.71 -14.49 13.77
C ALA A 125 22.24 -14.38 13.35
N GLN A 126 21.98 -13.73 12.19
CA GLN A 126 20.64 -13.66 11.62
C GLN A 126 20.17 -15.00 11.03
N GLN A 127 21.08 -15.79 10.44
CA GLN A 127 20.75 -17.11 9.93
C GLN A 127 20.40 -18.10 11.04
N ASN A 128 21.08 -17.97 12.19
CA ASN A 128 20.91 -18.80 13.38
C ASN A 128 19.83 -18.31 14.37
N ASP A 129 19.11 -17.22 14.04
CA ASP A 129 18.09 -16.60 14.90
C ASP A 129 18.63 -16.15 16.28
N GLU A 130 19.89 -15.69 16.33
CA GLU A 130 20.58 -15.21 17.54
C GLU A 130 20.43 -13.68 17.76
N LEU A 131 19.87 -12.99 16.77
CA LEU A 131 19.56 -11.56 16.88
C LEU A 131 18.27 -11.36 17.69
N SER A 132 18.32 -10.40 18.61
CA SER A 132 17.11 -9.89 19.25
C SER A 132 16.21 -9.21 18.21
N ALA A 133 14.88 -9.24 18.41
CA ALA A 133 13.92 -8.61 17.50
C ALA A 133 14.30 -7.16 17.07
N PRO A 134 14.71 -6.24 17.98
CA PRO A 134 15.10 -4.89 17.58
C PRO A 134 16.44 -4.85 16.81
N ALA A 135 17.38 -5.75 17.12
CA ALA A 135 18.64 -5.87 16.40
C ALA A 135 18.43 -6.45 15.00
N GLU A 136 17.49 -7.39 14.82
CA GLU A 136 17.10 -7.92 13.51
C GLU A 136 16.56 -6.80 12.61
N LEU A 137 15.71 -5.92 13.15
CA LEU A 137 15.21 -4.74 12.42
C LEU A 137 16.35 -3.80 12.01
N SER A 138 17.30 -3.55 12.91
CA SER A 138 18.48 -2.73 12.59
C SER A 138 19.39 -3.37 11.54
N TYR A 139 19.54 -4.70 11.59
CA TYR A 139 20.25 -5.46 10.57
C TYR A 139 19.54 -5.39 9.21
N ALA A 140 18.22 -5.58 9.18
CA ALA A 140 17.43 -5.47 7.96
C ALA A 140 17.52 -4.05 7.36
N TRP A 141 17.47 -3.00 8.19
CA TRP A 141 17.69 -1.62 7.75
C TRP A 141 19.09 -1.43 7.15
N LEU A 142 20.14 -1.92 7.83
CA LEU A 142 21.50 -1.85 7.32
C LEU A 142 21.61 -2.54 5.96
N LEU A 143 21.06 -3.75 5.82
CA LEU A 143 21.05 -4.50 4.57
C LEU A 143 20.31 -3.73 3.46
N LEU A 144 19.19 -3.07 3.76
CA LEU A 144 18.48 -2.22 2.80
C LEU A 144 19.34 -1.06 2.29
N GLU A 145 20.00 -0.33 3.18
CA GLU A 145 20.88 0.79 2.79
C GLU A 145 22.07 0.28 1.96
N LEU A 146 22.64 -0.86 2.36
CA LEU A 146 23.75 -1.47 1.65
C LEU A 146 23.36 -1.99 0.26
N VAL A 147 22.21 -2.64 0.12
CA VAL A 147 21.70 -3.10 -1.18
C VAL A 147 21.38 -1.92 -2.09
N ALA A 148 20.95 -0.78 -1.54
CA ALA A 148 20.80 0.45 -2.32
C ALA A 148 22.16 0.93 -2.86
N ILE A 149 23.20 0.94 -2.03
CA ILE A 149 24.55 1.48 -2.34
C ILE A 149 25.39 0.52 -3.22
N ALA A 150 25.40 -0.78 -2.91
CA ALA A 150 26.30 -1.78 -3.49
C ALA A 150 25.52 -2.99 -4.02
N ALA A 151 25.77 -3.39 -5.26
CA ALA A 151 25.01 -4.44 -5.96
C ALA A 151 25.36 -5.87 -5.52
N ASN A 152 26.47 -6.08 -4.81
CA ASN A 152 27.05 -7.41 -4.59
C ASN A 152 26.62 -8.07 -3.26
N ILE A 153 25.75 -7.42 -2.49
CA ILE A 153 25.25 -7.99 -1.23
C ILE A 153 23.98 -8.76 -1.54
N VAL A 154 24.10 -10.09 -1.58
CA VAL A 154 23.00 -11.02 -1.78
C VAL A 154 22.33 -11.28 -0.43
N ALA A 155 21.07 -10.89 -0.29
CA ALA A 155 20.26 -11.29 0.85
C ALA A 155 19.78 -12.75 0.64
N GLU A 156 20.27 -13.69 1.45
CA GLU A 156 19.88 -15.11 1.37
C GLU A 156 18.54 -15.40 2.08
N LYS A 157 18.17 -14.64 3.11
CA LYS A 157 16.87 -14.73 3.80
C LYS A 157 15.95 -13.58 3.39
N THR A 158 14.70 -13.89 3.04
CA THR A 158 13.65 -12.92 2.77
C THR A 158 12.91 -12.54 4.06
N PHE A 159 12.97 -11.27 4.46
CA PHE A 159 12.22 -10.74 5.62
C PHE A 159 10.70 -10.72 5.42
N THR A 160 10.21 -11.04 4.21
CA THR A 160 8.80 -10.96 3.81
C THR A 160 7.89 -11.97 4.51
N SER A 161 8.46 -13.03 5.11
CA SER A 161 7.72 -14.01 5.92
C SER A 161 7.78 -13.73 7.43
N SER A 162 8.38 -12.62 7.86
CA SER A 162 8.45 -12.26 9.28
C SER A 162 7.06 -11.94 9.85
N ASP A 163 6.83 -12.25 11.13
CA ASP A 163 5.66 -11.80 11.86
C ASP A 163 5.69 -10.29 12.12
N ASP A 164 6.89 -9.68 12.19
CA ASP A 164 7.06 -8.25 12.32
C ASP A 164 6.83 -7.56 10.97
N ARG A 165 5.81 -6.70 10.97
CA ARG A 165 5.44 -5.88 9.82
C ARG A 165 6.57 -4.95 9.36
N ALA A 166 7.32 -4.35 10.28
CA ALA A 166 8.40 -3.44 9.93
C ALA A 166 9.51 -4.19 9.17
N LEU A 167 9.80 -5.43 9.57
CA LEU A 167 10.72 -6.31 8.85
C LEU A 167 10.19 -6.67 7.47
N ARG A 168 8.90 -7.02 7.33
CA ARG A 168 8.29 -7.28 6.02
C ARG A 168 8.40 -6.08 5.09
N ALA A 169 8.10 -4.88 5.58
CA ALA A 169 8.21 -3.64 4.81
C ALA A 169 9.63 -3.41 4.28
N ILE A 170 10.66 -3.65 5.10
CA ILE A 170 12.06 -3.60 4.66
C ILE A 170 12.34 -4.70 3.63
N GLY A 171 11.81 -5.91 3.84
CA GLY A 171 11.92 -7.04 2.91
C GLY A 171 11.38 -6.72 1.52
N TYR A 172 10.18 -6.13 1.42
CA TYR A 172 9.58 -5.74 0.13
C TYR A 172 10.44 -4.71 -0.60
N ARG A 173 11.05 -3.76 0.12
CA ARG A 173 11.97 -2.77 -0.46
C ARG A 173 13.26 -3.40 -0.98
N ILE A 174 13.85 -4.32 -0.21
CA ILE A 174 15.05 -5.06 -0.62
C ILE A 174 14.75 -5.87 -1.89
N GLU A 175 13.66 -6.63 -1.90
CA GLU A 175 13.24 -7.42 -3.05
C GLU A 175 13.03 -6.54 -4.29
N HIS A 176 12.35 -5.40 -4.13
CA HIS A 176 12.13 -4.44 -5.21
C HIS A 176 13.46 -3.91 -5.78
N ILE A 177 14.38 -3.42 -4.93
CA ILE A 177 15.68 -2.91 -5.39
C ILE A 177 16.47 -3.98 -6.13
N LEU A 178 16.48 -5.22 -5.62
CA LEU A 178 17.16 -6.34 -6.28
C LEU A 178 16.54 -6.69 -7.63
N GLN A 179 15.20 -6.67 -7.74
CA GLN A 179 14.50 -6.89 -9.01
C GLN A 179 14.76 -5.77 -10.02
N THR A 180 14.71 -4.50 -9.61
CA THR A 180 14.98 -3.35 -10.50
C THR A 180 16.42 -3.38 -11.02
N LYS A 181 17.39 -3.67 -10.14
CA LYS A 181 18.81 -3.79 -10.52
C LYS A 181 19.06 -4.97 -11.48
N LYS A 182 18.40 -6.11 -11.28
CA LYS A 182 18.46 -7.25 -12.23
C LYS A 182 17.91 -6.86 -13.61
N GLY A 183 16.93 -5.96 -13.67
CA GLY A 183 16.37 -5.41 -14.90
C GLY A 183 17.22 -4.34 -15.59
N GLY A 184 18.43 -4.02 -15.07
CA GLY A 184 19.32 -3.00 -15.64
C GLY A 184 18.86 -1.56 -15.43
N GLN A 185 17.83 -1.34 -14.62
CA GLN A 185 17.31 0.00 -14.31
C GLN A 185 17.85 0.49 -12.96
N SER A 186 18.00 1.80 -12.83
CA SER A 186 18.29 2.41 -11.53
C SER A 186 17.01 2.37 -10.66
N PRO A 187 17.09 1.84 -9.43
CA PRO A 187 15.94 1.85 -8.52
C PRO A 187 15.59 3.30 -8.18
N SER A 188 14.43 3.77 -8.63
CA SER A 188 13.86 5.03 -8.16
C SER A 188 13.16 4.76 -6.83
N ILE A 189 13.64 5.40 -5.76
CA ILE A 189 13.00 5.34 -4.42
C ILE A 189 11.58 5.92 -4.46
N ALA A 190 11.29 6.81 -5.42
CA ALA A 190 9.99 7.44 -5.60
C ALA A 190 9.13 6.78 -6.71
N GLY A 191 9.54 5.63 -7.24
CA GLY A 191 8.83 4.92 -8.30
C GLY A 191 7.70 4.01 -7.80
N PRO A 192 6.98 3.34 -8.73
CA PRO A 192 6.04 2.29 -8.40
C PRO A 192 6.79 1.09 -7.79
N GLY A 193 6.23 0.40 -6.79
CA GLY A 193 6.76 -0.87 -6.28
C GLY A 193 7.51 -0.81 -4.94
N GLY A 194 7.43 -1.92 -4.19
CA GLY A 194 8.30 -2.21 -3.05
C GLY A 194 7.86 -1.63 -1.70
N ARG A 195 6.72 -0.92 -1.60
CA ARG A 195 6.21 -0.36 -0.33
C ARG A 195 5.51 -1.40 0.55
N HIS A 196 4.84 -2.37 -0.06
CA HIS A 196 4.11 -3.47 0.59
C HIS A 196 3.92 -4.64 -0.37
N ASP A 197 3.37 -5.76 0.12
CA ASP A 197 3.11 -6.99 -0.66
C ASP A 197 2.22 -6.79 -1.90
N ASN A 198 1.34 -5.79 -1.87
CA ASN A 198 0.45 -5.45 -2.99
C ASN A 198 0.91 -4.23 -3.83
N ASP A 199 2.17 -3.82 -3.71
CA ASP A 199 2.73 -2.70 -4.47
C ASP A 199 3.63 -3.21 -5.60
N PHE A 200 3.03 -3.41 -6.77
CA PHE A 200 3.74 -3.86 -7.97
C PHE A 200 4.05 -2.69 -8.90
N VAL A 201 5.16 -2.80 -9.64
CA VAL A 201 5.50 -1.87 -10.74
C VAL A 201 4.39 -1.87 -11.78
N ASP A 202 3.99 -3.06 -12.24
CA ASP A 202 2.86 -3.24 -13.13
C ASP A 202 1.53 -3.24 -12.35
N PHE A 203 0.73 -2.19 -12.55
CA PHE A 203 -0.56 -2.02 -11.88
C PHE A 203 -1.56 -3.13 -12.21
N ARG A 204 -1.38 -3.84 -13.32
CA ARG A 204 -2.21 -4.97 -13.70
C ARG A 204 -2.11 -6.16 -12.74
N ARG A 205 -1.04 -6.19 -11.94
CA ARG A 205 -0.79 -7.22 -10.93
C ARG A 205 -1.29 -6.84 -9.53
N ILE A 206 -1.68 -5.59 -9.31
CA ILE A 206 -2.15 -5.10 -8.01
C ILE A 206 -3.54 -5.70 -7.72
N ALA A 207 -3.69 -6.43 -6.62
CA ALA A 207 -4.97 -6.95 -6.21
C ALA A 207 -5.94 -5.82 -5.88
N ILE A 208 -7.17 -5.86 -6.40
CA ILE A 208 -8.17 -4.79 -6.18
C ILE A 208 -8.53 -4.62 -4.70
N TYR A 209 -8.61 -5.72 -3.95
CA TYR A 209 -8.80 -5.65 -2.51
C TYR A 209 -7.45 -5.53 -1.81
N PRO A 210 -7.29 -4.59 -0.87
CA PRO A 210 -6.00 -4.38 -0.25
C PRO A 210 -5.62 -5.49 0.73
N THR A 211 -4.34 -5.55 1.03
CA THR A 211 -3.76 -6.41 2.06
C THR A 211 -3.65 -5.66 3.39
N GLU A 212 -3.35 -6.39 4.46
CA GLU A 212 -3.10 -5.77 5.77
C GLU A 212 -1.89 -4.81 5.72
N ASP A 213 -0.84 -5.21 5.02
CA ASP A 213 0.40 -4.42 4.90
C ASP A 213 0.19 -3.14 4.06
N GLU A 214 -0.67 -3.17 3.05
CA GLU A 214 -1.09 -1.99 2.27
C GLU A 214 -1.93 -1.01 3.09
N LEU A 215 -2.94 -1.52 3.82
CA LEU A 215 -3.84 -0.67 4.62
C LEU A 215 -3.13 0.04 5.76
N THR A 216 -2.15 -0.64 6.36
CA THR A 216 -1.39 -0.12 7.49
C THR A 216 -0.15 0.65 7.05
N SER A 217 0.23 0.60 5.77
CA SER A 217 1.37 1.32 5.18
C SER A 217 1.38 2.78 5.57
N LYS A 218 2.56 3.28 5.94
CA LYS A 218 2.80 4.71 6.21
C LYS A 218 3.53 5.39 5.05
N ASP A 219 3.96 4.61 4.07
CA ASP A 219 4.65 5.14 2.90
C ASP A 219 3.64 5.90 2.03
N PRO A 220 4.05 7.04 1.42
CA PRO A 220 3.18 7.76 0.52
C PRO A 220 2.82 6.88 -0.69
N PRO A 221 1.57 6.92 -1.16
CA PRO A 221 1.19 6.23 -2.38
C PRO A 221 1.93 6.82 -3.59
N TYR A 222 2.08 6.00 -4.63
CA TYR A 222 2.63 6.45 -5.91
C TYR A 222 1.50 6.74 -6.89
N TYR A 223 1.53 7.96 -7.43
CA TYR A 223 0.78 8.40 -8.59
C TYR A 223 1.58 9.52 -9.25
N SER A 224 1.41 9.66 -10.56
CA SER A 224 2.11 10.66 -11.36
C SER A 224 1.28 11.93 -11.48
N ALA A 225 1.96 13.08 -11.44
CA ALA A 225 1.32 14.35 -11.74
C ALA A 225 0.88 14.41 -13.22
N ALA A 226 -0.19 15.15 -13.51
CA ALA A 226 -0.71 15.26 -14.88
C ALA A 226 0.34 15.76 -15.89
N HIS A 227 1.22 16.67 -15.49
CA HIS A 227 2.29 17.19 -16.34
C HIS A 227 3.40 16.17 -16.64
N ALA A 228 3.51 15.07 -15.89
CA ALA A 228 4.50 14.04 -16.17
C ALA A 228 4.18 13.30 -17.48
N LEU A 229 2.90 13.24 -17.88
CA LEU A 229 2.47 12.61 -19.14
C LEU A 229 3.05 13.31 -20.37
N THR A 230 3.20 14.63 -20.35
CA THR A 230 3.73 15.38 -21.52
C THR A 230 5.23 15.16 -21.71
N GLN A 231 5.94 14.77 -20.66
CA GLN A 231 7.37 14.46 -20.70
C GLN A 231 7.66 13.04 -21.19
N LEU A 232 6.64 12.17 -21.28
CA LEU A 232 6.80 10.80 -21.74
C LEU A 232 6.73 10.69 -23.27
N PRO A 233 7.45 9.73 -23.86
CA PRO A 233 7.28 9.34 -25.25
C PRO A 233 5.80 9.01 -25.53
N THR A 234 5.31 9.43 -26.68
CA THR A 234 3.91 9.24 -27.11
C THR A 234 3.41 7.79 -26.94
N GLU A 235 4.26 6.82 -27.28
CA GLU A 235 3.98 5.38 -27.21
C GLU A 235 3.68 4.88 -25.78
N GLU A 236 4.26 5.53 -24.76
CA GLU A 236 4.12 5.13 -23.36
C GLU A 236 2.94 5.83 -22.66
N ARG A 237 2.39 6.90 -23.26
CA ARG A 237 1.40 7.77 -22.61
C ARG A 237 0.12 7.03 -22.24
N VAL A 238 -0.36 6.12 -23.09
CA VAL A 238 -1.59 5.35 -22.82
C VAL A 238 -1.41 4.45 -21.61
N ALA A 239 -0.33 3.67 -21.58
CA ALA A 239 -0.03 2.75 -20.49
C ALA A 239 0.15 3.50 -19.17
N HIS A 240 0.92 4.60 -19.19
CA HIS A 240 1.13 5.44 -18.02
C HIS A 240 -0.16 6.15 -17.56
N HIS A 241 -1.01 6.59 -18.49
CA HIS A 241 -2.30 7.19 -18.16
C HIS A 241 -3.21 6.18 -17.46
N LEU A 242 -3.35 4.97 -17.99
CA LEU A 242 -4.16 3.91 -17.38
C LEU A 242 -3.64 3.50 -15.99
N ASP A 243 -2.32 3.36 -15.85
CA ASP A 243 -1.67 3.12 -14.56
C ASP A 243 -2.05 4.21 -13.54
N ASN A 244 -1.87 5.48 -13.92
CA ASN A 244 -2.16 6.60 -13.04
C ASN A 244 -3.64 6.67 -12.66
N GLN A 245 -4.56 6.47 -13.61
CA GLN A 245 -6.01 6.45 -13.33
C GLN A 245 -6.39 5.30 -12.39
N PHE A 246 -5.80 4.11 -12.58
CA PHE A 246 -6.02 2.98 -11.69
C PHE A 246 -5.55 3.30 -10.27
N ARG A 247 -4.32 3.82 -10.11
CA ARG A 247 -3.74 4.14 -8.80
C ARG A 247 -4.48 5.27 -8.09
N LEU A 248 -4.93 6.29 -8.81
CA LEU A 248 -5.74 7.39 -8.25
C LEU A 248 -7.09 6.87 -7.72
N LEU A 249 -7.87 6.19 -8.56
CA LEU A 249 -9.16 5.64 -8.14
C LEU A 249 -8.99 4.61 -7.01
N ARG A 250 -7.89 3.86 -7.04
CA ARG A 250 -7.55 2.93 -5.97
C ARG A 250 -7.24 3.65 -4.67
N GLU A 251 -6.50 4.74 -4.68
CA GLU A 251 -6.20 5.49 -3.45
C GLU A 251 -7.48 6.07 -2.83
N ASP A 252 -8.41 6.57 -3.64
CA ASP A 252 -9.74 6.99 -3.16
C ASP A 252 -10.47 5.83 -2.48
N PHE A 253 -10.46 4.64 -3.11
CA PHE A 253 -11.05 3.44 -2.52
C PHE A 253 -10.38 3.02 -1.19
N LEU A 254 -9.05 3.07 -1.12
CA LEU A 254 -8.30 2.74 0.10
C LEU A 254 -8.56 3.75 1.22
N ALA A 255 -8.73 5.03 0.88
CA ALA A 255 -9.06 6.06 1.85
C ALA A 255 -10.40 5.77 2.54
N GLU A 256 -11.45 5.41 1.78
CA GLU A 256 -12.75 5.03 2.35
C GLU A 256 -12.64 3.78 3.24
N LEU A 257 -11.91 2.75 2.80
CA LEU A 257 -11.72 1.54 3.60
C LEU A 257 -10.97 1.81 4.91
N ARG A 258 -9.91 2.64 4.88
CA ARG A 258 -9.13 3.03 6.07
C ARG A 258 -9.97 3.77 7.10
N ASP A 259 -10.99 4.50 6.65
CA ASP A 259 -11.93 5.23 7.50
C ASP A 259 -12.90 4.29 8.25
N ASP A 260 -13.24 3.14 7.66
CA ASP A 260 -14.16 2.16 8.22
C ASP A 260 -13.44 1.06 9.05
N LEU A 261 -12.10 1.04 9.06
CA LEU A 261 -11.28 0.13 9.86
C LEU A 261 -11.15 0.63 11.33
N PRO A 262 -11.28 -0.27 12.33
CA PRO A 262 -11.38 0.07 13.75
C PRO A 262 -10.15 0.77 14.32
N ASN A 263 -9.01 0.69 13.64
CA ASN A 263 -7.72 1.21 14.12
C ASN A 263 -7.52 2.72 13.85
N LYS A 264 -8.48 3.40 13.20
CA LYS A 264 -8.54 4.86 13.14
C LYS A 264 -9.87 5.35 13.70
N ALA A 265 -9.83 5.92 14.90
CA ALA A 265 -10.95 6.71 15.42
C ALA A 265 -11.21 7.87 14.44
N ARG A 266 -12.38 7.87 13.78
CA ARG A 266 -12.85 9.04 13.04
C ARG A 266 -12.84 10.25 13.96
N LYS A 267 -12.08 11.29 13.59
CA LYS A 267 -12.16 12.59 14.25
C LYS A 267 -13.48 13.25 13.85
N GLY A 268 -14.51 13.12 14.68
CA GLY A 268 -15.64 14.06 14.72
C GLY A 268 -16.95 13.67 14.03
N GLY A 269 -17.48 12.46 14.26
CA GLY A 269 -18.86 12.12 13.88
C GLY A 269 -19.48 11.03 14.77
N PRO A 270 -20.82 10.95 14.90
CA PRO A 270 -21.48 9.89 15.65
C PRO A 270 -21.20 8.54 15.00
N HIS A 271 -20.53 7.66 15.75
CA HIS A 271 -20.19 6.31 15.33
C HIS A 271 -21.48 5.53 15.04
N ARG A 272 -21.77 5.25 13.76
CA ARG A 272 -22.68 4.15 13.43
C ARG A 272 -21.89 2.87 13.70
N GLN A 273 -22.26 2.13 14.74
CA GLN A 273 -21.59 0.86 15.04
C GLN A 273 -21.81 -0.09 13.88
N SER A 274 -20.75 -0.36 13.13
CA SER A 274 -20.74 -1.38 12.09
C SER A 274 -21.18 -2.72 12.68
N MET A 275 -22.10 -3.41 12.01
CA MET A 275 -22.55 -4.73 12.45
C MET A 275 -21.36 -5.70 12.46
N ARG A 276 -21.19 -6.41 13.57
CA ARG A 276 -20.14 -7.41 13.76
C ARG A 276 -20.77 -8.77 13.98
N LEU A 277 -20.44 -9.71 13.10
CA LEU A 277 -20.81 -11.11 13.23
C LEU A 277 -19.65 -11.82 13.93
N SER A 278 -19.94 -12.54 15.01
CA SER A 278 -18.93 -13.20 15.82
C SER A 278 -19.37 -14.60 16.21
N ARG A 279 -18.44 -15.38 16.79
CA ARG A 279 -18.63 -16.82 17.07
C ARG A 279 -19.03 -17.57 15.80
N LEU A 280 -18.20 -17.37 14.77
CA LEU A 280 -18.41 -17.88 13.43
C LEU A 280 -17.98 -19.34 13.37
N THR A 281 -18.85 -20.20 12.84
CA THR A 281 -18.52 -21.61 12.62
C THR A 281 -18.81 -22.01 11.18
N PHE A 282 -17.93 -22.80 10.58
CA PHE A 282 -18.13 -23.33 9.23
C PHE A 282 -19.39 -24.20 9.16
N ALA A 283 -20.32 -23.86 8.27
CA ALA A 283 -21.57 -24.59 8.07
C ALA A 283 -21.63 -25.30 6.71
N GLY A 284 -20.72 -25.00 5.79
CA GLY A 284 -20.64 -25.62 4.48
C GLY A 284 -20.27 -24.65 3.37
N VAL A 285 -20.64 -25.02 2.15
CA VAL A 285 -20.42 -24.22 0.94
C VAL A 285 -21.75 -23.93 0.28
N HIS A 286 -21.95 -22.70 -0.17
CA HIS A 286 -23.16 -22.23 -0.84
C HIS A 286 -22.87 -21.82 -2.28
N ASN A 287 -23.54 -22.48 -3.23
CA ASN A 287 -23.39 -22.27 -4.67
C ASN A 287 -24.70 -21.82 -5.34
N GLY A 288 -25.64 -21.29 -4.57
CA GLY A 288 -27.00 -21.01 -5.03
C GLY A 288 -27.87 -22.27 -5.19
N GLY A 289 -29.04 -22.08 -5.80
CA GLY A 289 -30.00 -23.16 -6.03
C GLY A 289 -29.77 -23.86 -7.38
N GLU A 290 -30.43 -25.01 -7.59
CA GLU A 290 -30.29 -25.80 -8.84
C GLU A 290 -30.58 -24.99 -10.12
N ARG A 291 -31.49 -24.01 -10.04
CA ARG A 291 -31.89 -23.16 -11.16
C ARG A 291 -31.06 -21.88 -11.32
N SER A 292 -30.26 -21.51 -10.32
CA SER A 292 -29.44 -20.31 -10.33
C SER A 292 -28.13 -20.60 -9.62
N ARG A 293 -27.14 -21.06 -10.40
CA ARG A 293 -25.79 -21.30 -9.90
C ARG A 293 -25.12 -19.96 -9.60
N LEU A 294 -24.60 -19.85 -8.40
CA LEU A 294 -23.87 -18.70 -7.93
C LEU A 294 -22.40 -19.04 -7.75
N PRO A 295 -21.50 -18.03 -7.81
CA PRO A 295 -20.12 -18.21 -7.41
C PRO A 295 -20.03 -18.78 -5.98
N THR A 296 -19.11 -19.72 -5.80
CA THR A 296 -18.88 -20.40 -4.53
C THR A 296 -18.70 -19.44 -3.36
N SER A 297 -19.50 -19.61 -2.33
CA SER A 297 -19.47 -18.83 -1.09
C SER A 297 -19.31 -19.75 0.12
N ILE A 298 -18.69 -19.25 1.18
CA ILE A 298 -18.56 -19.98 2.45
C ILE A 298 -19.86 -19.78 3.24
N ALA A 299 -20.55 -20.86 3.59
CA ALA A 299 -21.69 -20.80 4.49
C ALA A 299 -21.19 -20.82 5.93
N ILE A 300 -21.53 -19.78 6.69
CA ILE A 300 -21.01 -19.54 8.04
C ILE A 300 -22.19 -19.40 8.99
N ALA A 301 -22.27 -20.28 9.99
CA ALA A 301 -23.23 -20.13 11.08
C ALA A 301 -22.75 -19.04 12.04
N VAL A 302 -23.66 -18.14 12.39
CA VAL A 302 -23.40 -16.94 13.20
C VAL A 302 -24.14 -17.06 14.52
N ARG A 303 -23.41 -17.05 15.64
CA ARG A 303 -24.01 -17.18 16.99
C ARG A 303 -24.13 -15.86 17.74
N ALA A 304 -23.47 -14.80 17.29
CA ALA A 304 -23.55 -13.46 17.88
C ALA A 304 -23.45 -12.38 16.79
N GLY A 305 -24.15 -11.27 16.98
CA GLY A 305 -24.27 -10.16 16.01
C GLY A 305 -25.60 -10.09 15.25
N LEU A 306 -26.45 -11.12 15.38
CA LEU A 306 -27.76 -11.22 14.73
C LEU A 306 -28.91 -11.34 15.74
N GLU A 307 -28.72 -10.85 16.96
CA GLU A 307 -29.65 -10.99 18.08
C GLU A 307 -31.05 -10.46 17.74
N ARG A 308 -31.10 -9.32 17.04
CA ARG A 308 -32.37 -8.72 16.60
C ARG A 308 -33.19 -9.64 15.69
N LEU A 309 -32.51 -10.48 14.90
CA LEU A 309 -33.16 -11.47 14.04
C LEU A 309 -33.49 -12.73 14.84
N THR A 310 -32.59 -13.23 15.68
CA THR A 310 -32.81 -14.49 16.41
C THR A 310 -33.94 -14.38 17.43
N TYR A 311 -34.15 -13.20 18.04
CA TYR A 311 -35.24 -12.90 18.97
C TYR A 311 -36.56 -12.49 18.29
N ALA A 312 -36.59 -12.35 16.97
CA ALA A 312 -37.83 -12.03 16.26
C ALA A 312 -38.80 -13.23 16.29
N VAL A 313 -40.08 -12.95 16.59
CA VAL A 313 -41.14 -13.98 16.64
C VAL A 313 -41.34 -14.63 15.27
N ASP A 314 -41.39 -13.81 14.21
CA ASP A 314 -41.37 -14.25 12.82
C ASP A 314 -40.15 -13.64 12.12
N ARG A 315 -39.12 -14.46 11.92
CA ARG A 315 -37.86 -14.06 11.28
C ARG A 315 -38.06 -13.67 9.81
N LYS A 316 -38.98 -14.32 9.09
CA LYS A 316 -39.23 -14.03 7.68
C LYS A 316 -39.96 -12.69 7.52
N ALA A 317 -40.95 -12.42 8.37
CA ALA A 317 -41.61 -11.11 8.41
C ALA A 317 -40.61 -10.01 8.76
N PHE A 318 -39.78 -10.22 9.80
CA PHE A 318 -38.76 -9.24 10.21
C PHE A 318 -37.81 -8.88 9.06
N LEU A 319 -37.32 -9.86 8.30
CA LEU A 319 -36.40 -9.62 7.17
C LEU A 319 -37.07 -8.90 5.98
N LYS A 320 -38.39 -9.08 5.81
CA LYS A 320 -39.16 -8.35 4.79
C LYS A 320 -39.34 -6.89 5.20
N ASP A 321 -39.70 -6.63 6.46
CA ASP A 321 -39.92 -5.28 6.97
C ASP A 321 -38.61 -4.50 7.15
N ASN A 322 -37.51 -5.20 7.45
CA ASN A 322 -36.19 -4.61 7.69
C ASN A 322 -35.20 -5.00 6.58
N TYR A 323 -35.49 -4.60 5.33
CA TYR A 323 -34.62 -4.93 4.19
C TYR A 323 -33.17 -4.46 4.36
N ASN A 324 -32.96 -3.37 5.12
CA ASN A 324 -31.67 -2.78 5.44
C ASN A 324 -30.89 -3.48 6.56
N PHE A 325 -31.47 -4.48 7.24
CA PHE A 325 -30.80 -5.16 8.35
C PHE A 325 -29.50 -5.83 7.89
N ILE A 326 -29.59 -6.62 6.81
CA ILE A 326 -28.46 -7.11 6.02
C ILE A 326 -28.86 -6.97 4.56
N LYS A 327 -28.15 -6.13 3.81
CA LYS A 327 -28.41 -5.95 2.39
C LYS A 327 -27.77 -7.10 1.62
N HIS A 328 -28.37 -7.42 0.48
CA HIS A 328 -27.69 -8.26 -0.49
C HIS A 328 -26.42 -7.54 -0.95
N GLN A 329 -25.32 -8.28 -1.09
CA GLN A 329 -23.99 -7.73 -1.41
C GLN A 329 -23.43 -6.75 -0.37
N SER A 330 -23.89 -6.83 0.88
CA SER A 330 -23.21 -6.13 1.99
C SER A 330 -21.74 -6.55 2.06
N PHE A 331 -20.85 -5.57 2.05
CA PHE A 331 -19.41 -5.80 2.07
C PHE A 331 -18.85 -5.73 3.49
N GLY A 332 -17.74 -6.41 3.71
CA GLY A 332 -17.05 -6.41 4.99
C GLY A 332 -15.73 -7.16 4.94
N TYR A 333 -15.16 -7.40 6.11
CA TYR A 333 -13.90 -8.13 6.25
C TYR A 333 -13.92 -9.07 7.44
N PHE A 334 -13.15 -10.15 7.30
CA PHE A 334 -12.80 -11.07 8.35
C PHE A 334 -11.60 -10.51 9.13
N THR A 335 -11.73 -10.48 10.45
CA THR A 335 -10.64 -10.14 11.35
C THR A 335 -10.50 -11.19 12.44
N ASP A 336 -9.25 -11.49 12.78
CA ASP A 336 -8.94 -12.35 13.91
C ASP A 336 -7.84 -11.74 14.77
N GLY A 337 -8.08 -11.61 16.08
CA GLY A 337 -7.15 -10.94 17.00
C GLY A 337 -6.77 -9.52 16.58
N GLY A 338 -7.63 -8.84 15.80
CA GLY A 338 -7.36 -7.51 15.24
C GLY A 338 -6.56 -7.48 13.93
N LYS A 339 -6.12 -8.63 13.42
CA LYS A 339 -5.47 -8.77 12.11
C LYS A 339 -6.51 -8.97 11.01
N LEU A 340 -6.26 -8.42 9.82
CA LEU A 340 -7.14 -8.57 8.66
C LEU A 340 -6.84 -9.90 7.95
N ILE A 341 -7.84 -10.77 7.84
CA ILE A 341 -7.68 -12.09 7.20
C ILE A 341 -8.06 -12.02 5.72
N ALA A 342 -9.25 -11.48 5.42
CA ALA A 342 -9.77 -11.38 4.06
C ALA A 342 -10.97 -10.44 4.00
N PHE A 343 -11.20 -9.83 2.83
CA PHE A 343 -12.47 -9.18 2.53
C PHE A 343 -13.53 -10.20 2.11
N GLY A 344 -14.80 -9.81 2.21
CA GLY A 344 -15.90 -10.64 1.77
C GLY A 344 -17.20 -9.88 1.51
N THR A 345 -18.03 -10.48 0.66
CA THR A 345 -19.34 -9.94 0.26
C THR A 345 -20.42 -10.93 0.69
N ILE A 346 -21.38 -10.44 1.46
CA ILE A 346 -22.53 -11.23 1.92
C ILE A 346 -23.48 -11.47 0.76
N TRP A 347 -23.78 -12.75 0.52
CA TRP A 347 -24.87 -13.18 -0.31
C TRP A 347 -26.10 -13.47 0.56
N ARG A 348 -27.09 -12.58 0.49
CA ARG A 348 -28.30 -12.69 1.30
C ARG A 348 -29.19 -13.84 0.80
N ASP A 349 -29.39 -14.83 1.66
CA ASP A 349 -30.36 -15.92 1.50
C ASP A 349 -31.28 -15.92 2.73
N GLN A 350 -32.59 -15.74 2.51
CA GLN A 350 -33.55 -15.61 3.61
C GLN A 350 -33.77 -16.93 4.33
N ASP A 351 -33.70 -18.07 3.63
CA ASP A 351 -33.95 -19.37 4.24
C ASP A 351 -32.78 -19.78 5.13
N LEU A 352 -31.53 -19.49 4.71
CA LEU A 352 -30.34 -19.68 5.53
C LEU A 352 -30.33 -18.78 6.79
N LEU A 353 -30.75 -17.52 6.65
CA LEU A 353 -30.83 -16.57 7.77
C LEU A 353 -31.91 -16.95 8.79
N CYS A 354 -32.97 -17.64 8.37
CA CYS A 354 -34.08 -18.02 9.25
C CYS A 354 -33.84 -19.32 10.03
N GLN A 355 -32.80 -20.11 9.72
CA GLN A 355 -32.44 -21.32 10.48
C GLN A 355 -32.23 -21.04 11.96
N ASP A 356 -32.44 -22.05 12.83
CA ASP A 356 -32.34 -21.94 14.29
C ASP A 356 -31.08 -21.17 14.73
N THR A 357 -29.93 -21.57 14.16
CA THR A 357 -28.72 -20.76 14.12
C THR A 357 -28.61 -20.11 12.74
N PRO A 358 -28.68 -18.77 12.61
CA PRO A 358 -28.61 -18.10 11.32
C PRO A 358 -27.32 -18.42 10.57
N VAL A 359 -27.45 -18.71 9.28
CA VAL A 359 -26.32 -18.95 8.38
C VAL A 359 -26.22 -17.82 7.36
N VAL A 360 -25.01 -17.29 7.19
CA VAL A 360 -24.68 -16.26 6.21
C VAL A 360 -23.73 -16.85 5.16
N ALA A 361 -24.06 -16.68 3.88
CA ALA A 361 -23.15 -17.02 2.79
C ALA A 361 -22.24 -15.82 2.51
N ILE A 362 -20.92 -16.01 2.61
CA ILE A 362 -19.93 -14.95 2.37
C ILE A 362 -18.99 -15.38 1.25
N ARG A 363 -18.92 -14.54 0.21
CA ARG A 363 -18.01 -14.72 -0.93
C ARG A 363 -16.71 -13.96 -0.69
N THR A 364 -15.58 -14.63 -0.84
CA THR A 364 -14.24 -14.01 -0.73
C THR A 364 -13.65 -13.71 -2.12
N PRO A 365 -12.74 -12.72 -2.25
CA PRO A 365 -12.06 -12.44 -3.50
C PRO A 365 -10.97 -13.48 -3.77
N GLY A 366 -11.23 -14.39 -4.73
CA GLY A 366 -10.27 -15.40 -5.17
C GLY A 366 -10.05 -16.57 -4.18
N ALA A 367 -9.27 -17.56 -4.63
CA ALA A 367 -9.07 -18.82 -3.91
C ALA A 367 -8.16 -18.68 -2.67
N GLY A 368 -7.20 -17.75 -2.68
CA GLY A 368 -6.30 -17.52 -1.55
C GLY A 368 -7.02 -16.99 -0.31
N ALA A 369 -7.89 -15.99 -0.49
CA ALA A 369 -8.76 -15.47 0.57
C ALA A 369 -9.70 -16.55 1.11
N PHE A 370 -10.30 -17.35 0.21
CA PHE A 370 -11.17 -18.47 0.56
C PHE A 370 -10.46 -19.47 1.49
N LYS A 371 -9.23 -19.90 1.11
CA LYS A 371 -8.42 -20.84 1.90
C LYS A 371 -8.07 -20.27 3.28
N ARG A 372 -7.66 -18.99 3.36
CA ARG A 372 -7.32 -18.33 4.64
C ARG A 372 -8.50 -18.28 5.59
N VAL A 373 -9.69 -17.90 5.09
CA VAL A 373 -10.91 -17.85 5.90
C VAL A 373 -11.31 -19.24 6.39
N LEU A 374 -11.25 -20.27 5.54
CA LEU A 374 -11.54 -21.65 5.96
C LEU A 374 -10.57 -22.15 7.02
N LEU A 375 -9.27 -21.85 6.87
CA LEU A 375 -8.28 -22.20 7.87
C LEU A 375 -8.61 -21.52 9.20
N GLN A 376 -8.92 -20.22 9.19
CA GLN A 376 -9.22 -19.46 10.40
C GLN A 376 -10.50 -19.92 11.09
N LEU A 377 -11.53 -20.29 10.31
CA LEU A 377 -12.77 -20.89 10.83
C LEU A 377 -12.52 -22.24 11.52
N ALA A 378 -11.47 -22.96 11.14
CA ALA A 378 -11.12 -24.26 11.72
C ALA A 378 -10.18 -24.14 12.92
N THR A 379 -9.40 -23.06 13.02
CA THR A 379 -8.34 -22.93 14.02
C THR A 379 -8.60 -21.87 15.08
N SER A 380 -9.52 -20.92 14.87
CA SER A 380 -9.72 -19.78 15.75
C SER A 380 -11.18 -19.54 16.12
N ASP A 381 -11.41 -19.36 17.41
CA ASP A 381 -12.72 -18.98 17.97
C ASP A 381 -12.94 -17.46 18.02
N THR A 382 -11.89 -16.66 17.76
CA THR A 382 -11.92 -15.19 17.83
C THR A 382 -12.20 -14.53 16.49
N LEU A 383 -12.40 -15.31 15.43
CA LEU A 383 -12.75 -14.81 14.10
C LEU A 383 -14.09 -14.06 14.10
N GLN A 384 -14.07 -12.87 13.51
CA GLN A 384 -15.23 -12.01 13.34
C GLN A 384 -15.36 -11.56 11.89
N PHE A 385 -16.58 -11.23 11.46
CA PHE A 385 -16.84 -10.55 10.21
C PHE A 385 -17.49 -9.20 10.49
N VAL A 386 -16.86 -8.12 10.04
CA VAL A 386 -17.30 -6.74 10.29
C VAL A 386 -17.81 -6.16 8.99
N LEU A 387 -19.07 -5.71 8.98
CA LEU A 387 -19.64 -5.02 7.82
C LEU A 387 -19.06 -3.61 7.70
N ILE A 388 -18.88 -3.16 6.46
CA ILE A 388 -18.34 -1.86 6.10
C ILE A 388 -19.41 -1.10 5.29
N ASP A 389 -19.47 0.22 5.45
CA ASP A 389 -20.42 1.08 4.73
C ASP A 389 -19.84 1.64 3.41
N THR A 390 -18.52 1.54 3.20
CA THR A 390 -17.82 1.82 1.93
C THR A 390 -18.56 1.21 0.73
N ALA A 391 -18.81 2.03 -0.29
CA ALA A 391 -19.56 1.65 -1.48
C ALA A 391 -18.68 0.91 -2.50
N VAL A 392 -18.18 -0.27 -2.14
CA VAL A 392 -17.24 -1.08 -2.96
C VAL A 392 -17.72 -1.30 -4.40
N LEU A 393 -19.03 -1.43 -4.62
CA LEU A 393 -19.64 -1.60 -5.94
C LEU A 393 -19.38 -0.42 -6.90
N ALA A 394 -19.09 0.78 -6.38
CA ALA A 394 -18.71 1.94 -7.19
C ALA A 394 -17.25 1.86 -7.68
N TYR A 395 -16.39 1.13 -6.96
CA TYR A 395 -14.95 1.07 -7.23
C TYR A 395 -14.53 -0.19 -7.96
N GLU A 396 -14.90 -1.37 -7.45
CA GLU A 396 -14.40 -2.67 -7.94
C GLU A 396 -14.59 -2.85 -9.46
N PRO A 397 -15.79 -2.65 -10.05
CA PRO A 397 -15.97 -2.88 -11.48
C PRO A 397 -15.15 -1.93 -12.36
N VAL A 398 -15.00 -0.67 -11.92
CA VAL A 398 -14.23 0.35 -12.64
C VAL A 398 -12.74 0.03 -12.56
N LEU A 399 -12.25 -0.35 -11.37
CA LEU A 399 -10.87 -0.80 -11.18
C LEU A 399 -10.56 -2.04 -12.03
N GLN A 400 -11.47 -3.02 -12.11
CA GLN A 400 -11.31 -4.19 -13.00
C GLN A 400 -11.25 -3.80 -14.48
N CYS A 401 -12.07 -2.83 -14.90
CA CYS A 401 -12.03 -2.31 -16.26
C CYS A 401 -10.69 -1.62 -16.55
N LEU A 402 -10.25 -0.70 -15.70
CA LEU A 402 -8.97 -0.01 -15.85
C LEU A 402 -7.79 -0.99 -15.87
N GLN A 403 -7.84 -2.01 -15.02
CA GLN A 403 -6.78 -3.02 -14.91
C GLN A 403 -6.63 -3.90 -16.16
N THR A 404 -7.75 -4.21 -16.83
CA THR A 404 -7.78 -5.08 -18.02
C THR A 404 -7.70 -4.30 -19.33
N LYS A 405 -7.90 -2.98 -19.30
CA LYS A 405 -7.89 -2.12 -20.48
C LYS A 405 -6.50 -2.07 -21.12
N LEU A 406 -6.47 -2.33 -22.43
CA LEU A 406 -5.25 -2.28 -23.25
C LEU A 406 -5.19 -1.01 -24.11
N GLU A 407 -6.34 -0.52 -24.56
CA GLU A 407 -6.46 0.61 -25.47
C GLU A 407 -7.36 1.70 -24.91
N LEU A 408 -7.05 2.96 -25.23
CA LEU A 408 -7.85 4.12 -24.88
C LEU A 408 -8.40 4.74 -26.18
N PRO A 409 -9.73 4.80 -26.37
CA PRO A 409 -10.31 5.50 -27.52
C PRO A 409 -9.90 6.98 -27.49
N LEU A 410 -9.63 7.54 -28.67
CA LEU A 410 -9.25 8.95 -28.84
C LEU A 410 -8.00 9.37 -28.03
N TRP A 411 -7.09 8.43 -27.74
CA TRP A 411 -5.96 8.70 -26.88
C TRP A 411 -5.00 9.75 -27.45
N GLU A 412 -4.86 9.84 -28.78
CA GLU A 412 -4.03 10.86 -29.43
C GLU A 412 -4.57 12.26 -29.11
N GLN A 413 -5.88 12.45 -29.17
CA GLN A 413 -6.53 13.73 -28.89
C GLN A 413 -6.51 14.06 -27.40
N ILE A 414 -6.66 13.05 -26.53
CA ILE A 414 -6.72 13.24 -25.07
C ILE A 414 -5.31 13.42 -24.48
N LEU A 415 -4.31 12.68 -24.96
CA LEU A 415 -2.98 12.59 -24.35
C LEU A 415 -1.88 13.27 -25.17
N CYS A 416 -2.14 13.69 -26.41
CA CYS A 416 -1.19 14.38 -27.29
C CYS A 416 -1.73 15.71 -27.84
N PRO A 417 -2.09 16.68 -26.97
CA PRO A 417 -2.66 17.96 -27.39
C PRO A 417 -1.68 18.83 -28.20
N GLU A 418 -0.37 18.54 -28.11
CA GLU A 418 0.69 19.28 -28.80
C GLU A 418 1.00 18.72 -30.21
N SER A 419 0.37 17.62 -30.61
CA SER A 419 0.61 17.04 -31.93
C SER A 419 0.02 17.95 -33.03
N PRO A 420 0.84 18.50 -33.95
CA PRO A 420 0.33 19.35 -35.04
C PRO A 420 -0.51 18.58 -36.08
N HIS A 421 -0.74 17.29 -35.85
CA HIS A 421 -1.59 16.40 -36.65
C HIS A 421 -3.00 16.22 -36.03
N SER A 422 -3.36 16.96 -34.99
CA SER A 422 -4.73 16.98 -34.47
C SER A 422 -5.69 17.85 -35.31
N ASP A 423 -5.31 18.23 -36.53
CA ASP A 423 -6.33 18.35 -37.58
C ASP A 423 -6.77 16.92 -37.85
N VAL A 424 -7.85 16.52 -37.17
CA VAL A 424 -8.66 15.35 -37.54
C VAL A 424 -8.60 15.22 -39.06
N ASP A 425 -8.42 14.00 -39.55
CA ASP A 425 -8.86 13.58 -40.87
C ASP A 425 -10.35 13.96 -41.03
N ARG A 426 -10.63 15.25 -41.25
CA ARG A 426 -11.91 15.82 -41.68
C ARG A 426 -12.30 15.23 -43.03
N THR A 427 -11.37 14.51 -43.64
CA THR A 427 -11.48 13.71 -44.87
C THR A 427 -12.49 12.57 -44.76
N HIS A 428 -12.89 12.10 -43.57
CA HIS A 428 -13.93 11.07 -43.42
C HIS A 428 -15.34 11.59 -43.11
N ALA A 429 -15.57 12.91 -43.04
CA ALA A 429 -16.91 13.46 -43.13
C ALA A 429 -17.33 13.54 -44.61
N GLU A 430 -17.56 12.40 -45.27
CA GLU A 430 -18.09 12.37 -46.65
C GLU A 430 -19.50 13.01 -46.77
N ARG A 431 -20.11 13.41 -45.63
CA ARG A 431 -21.19 14.41 -45.57
C ARG A 431 -20.91 15.35 -44.40
N SER A 432 -20.87 16.65 -44.65
CA SER A 432 -20.85 17.63 -43.56
C SER A 432 -22.14 17.45 -42.73
N LEU A 433 -22.07 17.55 -41.40
CA LEU A 433 -23.27 17.61 -40.56
C LEU A 433 -24.21 18.74 -41.01
N ALA A 434 -23.64 19.79 -41.62
CA ALA A 434 -24.40 20.85 -42.29
C ALA A 434 -25.20 20.34 -43.50
N ASP A 435 -24.63 19.47 -44.34
CA ASP A 435 -25.32 18.89 -45.50
C ASP A 435 -26.49 17.99 -45.07
N ILE A 436 -26.31 17.23 -43.99
CA ILE A 436 -27.36 16.41 -43.39
C ILE A 436 -28.46 17.30 -42.81
N ALA A 437 -28.10 18.36 -42.07
CA ALA A 437 -29.05 19.33 -41.55
C ALA A 437 -29.88 19.98 -42.67
N ASP A 438 -29.23 20.38 -43.77
CA ASP A 438 -29.89 20.98 -44.93
C ASP A 438 -30.82 19.99 -45.64
N GLN A 439 -30.45 18.71 -45.75
CA GLN A 439 -31.33 17.68 -46.31
C GLN A 439 -32.57 17.43 -45.43
N ILE A 440 -32.39 17.41 -44.10
CA ILE A 440 -33.50 17.27 -43.14
C ILE A 440 -34.44 18.47 -43.23
N GLU A 441 -33.91 19.69 -43.30
CA GLU A 441 -34.73 20.91 -43.43
C GLU A 441 -35.52 20.92 -44.75
N ARG A 442 -34.89 20.57 -45.89
CA ARG A 442 -35.57 20.43 -47.20
C ARG A 442 -36.67 19.37 -47.19
N SER A 443 -36.49 18.30 -46.41
CA SER A 443 -37.49 17.24 -46.28
C SER A 443 -38.69 17.61 -45.41
N SER A 444 -38.66 18.75 -44.70
CA SER A 444 -39.75 19.25 -43.82
C SER A 444 -40.26 18.19 -42.82
N GLY A 445 -39.36 17.35 -42.28
CA GLY A 445 -39.73 16.30 -41.31
C GLY A 445 -40.44 15.08 -41.91
N SER A 446 -40.48 14.98 -43.25
CA SER A 446 -40.89 13.75 -43.94
C SER A 446 -39.87 12.62 -43.70
N ASP A 447 -40.08 11.48 -44.35
CA ASP A 447 -39.39 10.24 -44.00
C ASP A 447 -37.85 10.35 -44.09
N LEU A 448 -37.20 10.36 -42.92
CA LEU A 448 -35.75 10.49 -42.77
C LEU A 448 -34.99 9.20 -43.08
N GLN A 449 -35.69 8.12 -43.43
CA GLN A 449 -35.10 6.80 -43.66
C GLN A 449 -33.95 6.84 -44.66
N LEU A 450 -34.14 7.55 -45.78
CA LEU A 450 -33.13 7.63 -46.85
C LEU A 450 -32.00 8.62 -46.53
N ILE A 451 -32.27 9.64 -45.72
CA ILE A 451 -31.29 10.68 -45.36
C ILE A 451 -30.28 10.13 -44.35
N LEU A 452 -30.78 9.41 -43.34
CA LEU A 452 -30.00 8.86 -42.22
C LEU A 452 -29.75 7.35 -42.34
N SER A 453 -30.14 6.73 -43.46
CA SER A 453 -30.02 5.28 -43.69
C SER A 453 -30.62 4.42 -42.57
N LEU A 454 -31.82 4.79 -42.10
CA LEU A 454 -32.49 4.10 -40.99
C LEU A 454 -33.15 2.80 -41.46
N PRO A 455 -33.28 1.79 -40.57
CA PRO A 455 -33.94 0.54 -40.90
C PRO A 455 -35.47 0.67 -41.06
N LYS A 456 -36.07 1.78 -40.60
CA LYS A 456 -37.52 2.03 -40.63
C LYS A 456 -37.83 3.48 -40.97
N PRO A 457 -39.02 3.76 -41.55
CA PRO A 457 -39.46 5.11 -41.81
C PRO A 457 -39.61 5.89 -40.52
N SER A 458 -39.01 7.08 -40.47
CA SER A 458 -39.02 7.95 -39.28
C SER A 458 -39.45 9.35 -39.69
N ARG A 459 -40.62 9.77 -39.22
CA ARG A 459 -41.20 11.09 -39.48
C ARG A 459 -41.15 11.89 -38.18
N LEU A 460 -40.57 13.08 -38.25
CA LEU A 460 -40.45 13.95 -37.10
C LEU A 460 -41.59 14.98 -37.12
N ASP A 461 -42.14 15.29 -35.95
CA ASP A 461 -43.00 16.46 -35.82
C ASP A 461 -42.17 17.76 -35.89
N THR A 462 -42.85 18.90 -36.01
CA THR A 462 -42.21 20.21 -36.16
C THR A 462 -41.27 20.53 -34.99
N SER A 463 -41.65 20.17 -33.76
CA SER A 463 -40.84 20.47 -32.56
C SER A 463 -39.57 19.62 -32.50
N GLN A 464 -39.68 18.34 -32.84
CA GLN A 464 -38.56 17.40 -32.94
C GLN A 464 -37.59 17.80 -34.05
N MET A 465 -38.11 18.24 -35.19
CA MET A 465 -37.30 18.72 -36.30
C MET A 465 -36.53 19.99 -35.92
N THR A 466 -37.18 20.98 -35.30
CA THR A 466 -36.51 22.21 -34.87
C THR A 466 -35.42 21.91 -33.84
N SER A 467 -35.69 21.03 -32.87
CA SER A 467 -34.71 20.61 -31.87
C SER A 467 -33.51 19.87 -32.47
N LEU A 468 -33.75 19.01 -33.47
CA LEU A 468 -32.69 18.28 -34.15
C LEU A 468 -31.83 19.21 -35.01
N LEU A 469 -32.45 20.11 -35.77
CA LEU A 469 -31.75 21.10 -36.60
C LEU A 469 -30.96 22.08 -35.74
N SER A 470 -31.49 22.51 -34.59
CA SER A 470 -30.74 23.36 -33.66
C SER A 470 -29.50 22.62 -33.13
N ALA A 471 -29.61 21.34 -32.78
CA ALA A 471 -28.47 20.56 -32.32
C ALA A 471 -27.42 20.33 -33.42
N LEU A 472 -27.84 20.06 -34.66
CA LEU A 472 -26.93 19.80 -35.79
C LEU A 472 -26.24 21.07 -36.32
N ARG A 473 -26.87 22.24 -36.16
CA ARG A 473 -26.32 23.54 -36.62
C ARG A 473 -25.59 24.31 -35.53
N GLN A 474 -25.67 23.87 -34.27
CA GLN A 474 -24.95 24.51 -33.18
C GLN A 474 -23.46 24.22 -33.33
N SER A 475 -22.66 25.24 -33.64
CA SER A 475 -21.21 25.13 -33.64
C SER A 475 -20.74 24.87 -32.20
N LEU A 476 -19.86 23.86 -32.02
CA LEU A 476 -19.10 23.68 -30.78
C LEU A 476 -18.03 24.77 -30.64
#